data_AF-A0A961XTE3-F1
#
_entry.id   AF-A0A961XTE3-F1
#
_cell.length_a   1.000
_cell.length_b   1.000
_cell.length_c   1.000
_cell.angle_alpha   90.00
_cell.angle_beta   90.00
_cell.angle_gamma   90.00
#
_symmetry.space_group_name_H-M   'P 1'
#
loop_
_entity.id
_entity.type
_entity.pdbx_description
1 polymer ?
#
loop_
_entity_poly.entity_id
_entity_poly.type
_entity_poly.pdbx_seq_one_letter_code
_entity_poly.pdbx_strand_id
1 'polypeptide(L)'
;FLRGGGKGWVTAEYGMLPRSTNERMRREAASGKQSGRTLEIQRLVGRSLRAVVDLEALGERQITIDCDVIQADGGTRTAAITGGFVALKECIGWMKMRGMVTDAVLKDNVAAISCGIHQGVAVLDLDYAEDSTAETDANFVLTGKGGIVEIQGTAEGEPFSEAQFGELMALARKGIAQLVDLQNLAV
;
A
#
# COMPACT_ATOMS: atom_id res chain seq x y z
N PHE A 1 13.91 -13.72 -4.57
CA PHE A 1 13.60 -14.35 -5.86
C PHE A 1 14.35 -15.67 -5.96
N LEU A 2 13.65 -16.79 -6.14
CA LEU A 2 14.27 -18.11 -6.34
C LEU A 2 14.40 -18.35 -7.85
N ARG A 3 15.62 -18.19 -8.37
CA ARG A 3 15.93 -18.54 -9.77
C ARG A 3 15.72 -20.04 -10.00
N GLY A 4 15.09 -20.42 -11.11
CA GLY A 4 14.86 -21.82 -11.48
C GLY A 4 13.61 -22.45 -10.85
N GLY A 5 12.74 -21.65 -10.21
CA GLY A 5 11.49 -22.12 -9.58
C GLY A 5 10.25 -21.99 -10.46
N GLY A 6 10.35 -21.45 -11.67
CA GLY A 6 9.21 -21.22 -12.57
C GLY A 6 8.27 -20.07 -12.15
N LYS A 7 8.49 -19.47 -10.97
CA LYS A 7 7.62 -18.43 -10.39
C LYS A 7 8.23 -17.04 -10.50
N GLY A 8 7.37 -16.08 -10.76
CA GLY A 8 7.69 -14.66 -10.77
C GLY A 8 7.76 -14.06 -9.37
N TRP A 9 8.06 -12.78 -9.34
CA TRP A 9 8.16 -12.03 -8.10
C TRP A 9 7.77 -10.57 -8.30
N VAL A 10 6.96 -10.04 -7.40
CA VAL A 10 6.73 -8.59 -7.31
C VAL A 10 7.44 -8.08 -6.07
N THR A 11 8.20 -7.01 -6.17
CA THR A 11 8.84 -6.33 -5.04
C THR A 11 8.62 -4.83 -5.14
N ALA A 12 8.93 -4.10 -4.07
CA ALA A 12 8.81 -2.65 -4.07
C ALA A 12 10.00 -1.98 -3.39
N GLU A 13 10.34 -0.81 -3.89
CA GLU A 13 11.23 0.16 -3.24
C GLU A 13 10.41 1.40 -2.87
N TYR A 14 10.79 2.05 -1.77
CA TYR A 14 10.07 3.21 -1.26
C TYR A 14 11.09 4.29 -0.91
N GLY A 15 10.83 5.49 -1.40
CA GLY A 15 11.67 6.66 -1.20
C GLY A 15 10.83 7.85 -0.78
N MET A 16 11.44 8.74 0.01
CA MET A 16 10.88 10.06 0.29
C MET A 16 11.92 11.11 -0.08
N LEU A 17 11.51 12.10 -0.87
CA LEU A 17 12.39 13.22 -1.17
C LEU A 17 12.71 14.00 0.11
N PRO A 18 13.93 14.55 0.29
CA PRO A 18 14.33 15.23 1.52
C PRO A 18 13.42 16.36 1.98
N ARG A 19 12.63 16.96 1.08
CA ARG A 19 11.67 18.03 1.38
C ARG A 19 10.25 17.70 0.95
N SER A 20 9.92 16.40 0.92
CA SER A 20 8.53 15.96 0.78
C SER A 20 7.70 16.24 2.04
N THR A 21 8.36 16.33 3.20
CA THR A 21 7.76 16.63 4.52
C THR A 21 7.89 18.10 4.91
N ASN A 22 7.12 18.52 5.92
CA ASN A 22 7.15 19.87 6.51
C ASN A 22 8.57 20.30 6.94
N GLU A 23 9.30 19.40 7.57
CA GLU A 23 10.72 19.58 7.89
C GLU A 23 11.63 18.81 6.92
N ARG A 24 12.86 19.27 6.72
CA ARG A 24 13.78 18.63 5.78
C ARG A 24 14.36 17.39 6.44
N MET A 25 14.08 16.21 5.90
CA MET A 25 14.72 14.97 6.32
C MET A 25 16.10 14.78 5.67
N ARG A 26 16.97 14.00 6.31
CA ARG A 26 18.27 13.63 5.73
C ARG A 26 18.06 12.62 4.60
N ARG A 27 18.72 12.83 3.46
CA ARG A 27 18.71 11.86 2.35
C ARG A 27 19.30 10.52 2.79
N GLU A 28 18.56 9.43 2.63
CA GLU A 28 18.99 8.09 3.07
C GLU A 28 20.30 7.64 2.39
N ALA A 29 20.49 7.95 1.10
CA ALA A 29 21.74 7.70 0.39
C ALA A 29 22.95 8.37 1.08
N ALA A 30 22.78 9.56 1.65
CA ALA A 30 23.84 10.27 2.41
C ALA A 30 24.03 9.73 3.83
N SER A 31 23.13 8.86 4.30
CA SER A 31 23.24 8.14 5.57
C SER A 31 23.84 6.74 5.38
N GLY A 32 24.02 6.27 4.14
CA GLY A 32 24.58 4.97 3.80
C GLY A 32 23.68 3.77 4.13
N LYS A 33 22.44 4.01 4.57
CA LYS A 33 21.45 2.97 4.88
C LYS A 33 20.03 3.52 4.82
N GLN A 34 19.09 2.66 4.46
CA GLN A 34 17.65 2.94 4.55
C GLN A 34 17.20 2.93 6.02
N SER A 35 16.21 3.75 6.35
CA SER A 35 15.60 3.77 7.67
C SER A 35 14.73 2.54 7.92
N GLY A 36 14.45 2.23 9.19
CA GLY A 36 13.54 1.12 9.56
C GLY A 36 12.14 1.31 8.95
N ARG A 37 11.62 2.54 8.97
CA ARG A 37 10.33 2.92 8.37
C ARG A 37 10.31 2.65 6.86
N THR A 38 11.37 3.04 6.14
CA THR A 38 11.48 2.75 4.70
C THR A 38 11.42 1.24 4.43
N LEU A 39 12.20 0.44 5.18
CA LEU A 39 12.22 -1.01 5.01
C LEU A 39 10.88 -1.67 5.35
N GLU A 40 10.18 -1.20 6.38
CA GLU A 40 8.83 -1.64 6.72
C GLU A 40 7.87 -1.39 5.56
N ILE A 41 7.81 -0.16 5.04
CA ILE A 41 6.91 0.24 3.96
C ILE A 41 7.21 -0.52 2.67
N GLN A 42 8.49 -0.68 2.30
CA GLN A 42 8.88 -1.51 1.15
C GLN A 42 8.34 -2.93 1.24
N ARG A 43 8.48 -3.54 2.43
CA ARG A 43 8.00 -4.90 2.66
C ARG A 43 6.48 -4.96 2.64
N LEU A 44 5.80 -3.95 3.20
CA LEU A 44 4.34 -3.81 3.17
C LEU A 44 3.83 -3.72 1.72
N VAL A 45 4.29 -2.73 0.95
CA VAL A 45 3.89 -2.54 -0.46
C VAL A 45 4.14 -3.80 -1.27
N GLY A 46 5.33 -4.40 -1.15
CA GLY A 46 5.64 -5.65 -1.83
C GLY A 46 4.72 -6.80 -1.44
N ARG A 47 4.35 -6.96 -0.15
CA ARG A 47 3.41 -8.00 0.29
C ARG A 47 2.02 -7.76 -0.26
N SER A 48 1.54 -6.52 -0.18
CA SER A 48 0.21 -6.11 -0.64
C SER A 48 0.02 -6.40 -2.13
N LEU A 49 0.97 -6.00 -2.96
CA LEU A 49 0.89 -6.20 -4.41
C LEU A 49 1.03 -7.68 -4.81
N ARG A 50 1.93 -8.44 -4.15
CA ARG A 50 2.07 -9.88 -4.40
C ARG A 50 0.79 -10.66 -4.09
N ALA A 51 -0.03 -10.21 -3.14
CA ALA A 51 -1.25 -10.93 -2.75
C ALA A 51 -2.24 -11.10 -3.92
N VAL A 52 -2.31 -10.10 -4.81
CA VAL A 52 -3.25 -10.08 -5.95
C VAL A 52 -2.62 -10.52 -7.28
N VAL A 53 -1.36 -10.94 -7.28
CA VAL A 53 -0.68 -11.48 -8.47
C VAL A 53 -0.59 -13.01 -8.39
N ASP A 54 -0.88 -13.67 -9.51
CA ASP A 54 -0.51 -15.07 -9.72
C ASP A 54 0.95 -15.14 -10.16
N LEU A 55 1.82 -15.54 -9.21
CA LEU A 55 3.26 -15.61 -9.45
C LEU A 55 3.65 -16.76 -10.39
N GLU A 56 2.83 -17.80 -10.53
CA GLU A 56 3.10 -18.86 -11.51
C GLU A 56 2.74 -18.39 -12.91
N ALA A 57 1.59 -17.74 -13.07
CA ALA A 57 1.19 -17.15 -14.35
C ALA A 57 2.14 -16.01 -14.79
N LEU A 58 2.74 -15.29 -13.85
CA LEU A 58 3.77 -14.28 -14.15
C LEU A 58 5.04 -14.88 -14.78
N GLY A 59 5.32 -16.17 -14.51
CA GLY A 59 6.54 -16.87 -14.92
C GLY A 59 7.80 -16.27 -14.31
N GLU A 60 9.00 -16.76 -14.69
CA GLU A 60 10.28 -16.33 -14.10
C GLU A 60 10.68 -14.89 -14.45
N ARG A 61 9.94 -13.92 -13.92
CA ARG A 61 10.09 -12.48 -14.14
C ARG A 61 9.95 -11.77 -12.81
N GLN A 62 10.67 -10.66 -12.67
CA GLN A 62 10.55 -9.80 -11.52
C GLN A 62 9.97 -8.45 -11.95
N ILE A 63 8.94 -7.99 -11.25
CA ILE A 63 8.43 -6.63 -11.33
C ILE A 63 8.87 -5.91 -10.05
N THR A 64 9.54 -4.78 -10.21
CA THR A 64 9.87 -3.86 -9.12
C THR A 64 8.97 -2.64 -9.24
N ILE A 65 8.32 -2.25 -8.15
CA ILE A 65 7.49 -1.06 -8.05
C ILE A 65 8.21 -0.02 -7.22
N ASP A 66 8.57 1.10 -7.83
CA ASP A 66 9.28 2.19 -7.18
C ASP A 66 8.28 3.26 -6.75
N CYS A 67 8.16 3.46 -5.44
CA CYS A 67 7.25 4.44 -4.85
C CYS A 67 8.04 5.61 -4.24
N ASP A 68 8.17 6.71 -5.00
CA ASP A 68 8.85 7.93 -4.55
C ASP A 68 7.87 9.02 -4.13
N VAL A 69 7.88 9.35 -2.84
CA VAL A 69 7.06 10.42 -2.28
C VAL A 69 7.69 11.78 -2.56
N ILE A 70 6.98 12.56 -3.37
CA ILE A 70 7.36 13.93 -3.72
C ILE A 70 6.78 14.98 -2.75
N GLN A 71 5.63 14.67 -2.15
CA GLN A 71 4.96 15.47 -1.11
C GLN A 71 4.26 14.51 -0.14
N ALA A 72 4.43 14.75 1.16
CA ALA A 72 3.92 13.89 2.23
C ALA A 72 3.04 14.71 3.17
N ASP A 73 1.80 14.27 3.34
CA ASP A 73 0.82 14.92 4.22
C ASP A 73 -0.12 13.88 4.87
N GLY A 74 0.46 12.79 5.35
CA GLY A 74 -0.29 11.61 5.82
C GLY A 74 -0.45 10.54 4.73
N GLY A 75 -0.82 9.32 5.13
CA GLY A 75 -1.23 8.24 4.22
C GLY A 75 -0.20 7.75 3.18
N THR A 76 1.08 8.13 3.25
CA THR A 76 2.02 7.85 2.14
C THR A 76 2.20 6.37 1.85
N ARG A 77 2.12 5.50 2.87
CA ARG A 77 2.24 4.05 2.72
C ARG A 77 1.03 3.43 2.02
N THR A 78 -0.18 3.91 2.35
CA THR A 78 -1.44 3.40 1.80
C THR A 78 -1.63 3.92 0.37
N ALA A 79 -1.29 5.20 0.14
CA ALA A 79 -1.21 5.78 -1.20
C ALA A 79 -0.21 5.03 -2.10
N ALA A 80 0.97 4.66 -1.58
CA ALA A 80 1.96 3.87 -2.32
C ALA A 80 1.44 2.49 -2.76
N ILE A 81 0.61 1.82 -1.94
CA ILE A 81 -0.03 0.55 -2.32
C ILE A 81 -1.07 0.80 -3.42
N THR A 82 -1.96 1.76 -3.19
CA THR A 82 -3.10 2.05 -4.10
C THR A 82 -2.60 2.50 -5.48
N GLY A 83 -1.62 3.40 -5.55
CA GLY A 83 -1.01 3.85 -6.79
C GLY A 83 -0.06 2.80 -7.40
N GLY A 84 0.71 2.10 -6.56
CA GLY A 84 1.58 1.01 -7.01
C GLY A 84 0.82 -0.13 -7.68
N PHE A 85 -0.43 -0.40 -7.26
CA PHE A 85 -1.30 -1.35 -7.94
C PHE A 85 -1.70 -0.89 -9.34
N VAL A 86 -2.01 0.40 -9.53
CA VAL A 86 -2.34 0.94 -10.86
C VAL A 86 -1.16 0.77 -11.81
N ALA A 87 0.05 1.17 -11.38
CA ALA A 87 1.28 1.00 -12.15
C ALA A 87 1.57 -0.47 -12.48
N LEU A 88 1.35 -1.38 -11.52
CA LEU A 88 1.47 -2.82 -11.72
C LEU A 88 0.46 -3.34 -12.77
N LYS A 89 -0.79 -2.88 -12.71
CA LYS A 89 -1.85 -3.26 -13.66
C LYS A 89 -1.52 -2.78 -15.08
N GLU A 90 -1.02 -1.56 -15.25
CA GLU A 90 -0.53 -1.06 -16.54
C GLU A 90 0.67 -1.87 -17.06
N CYS A 91 1.64 -2.17 -16.19
CA CYS A 91 2.80 -2.99 -16.54
C CYS A 91 2.38 -4.38 -17.05
N ILE A 92 1.49 -5.07 -16.32
CA ILE A 92 0.96 -6.38 -16.72
C ILE A 92 0.16 -6.26 -18.02
N GLY A 93 -0.64 -5.19 -18.20
CA GLY A 93 -1.35 -4.91 -19.44
C GLY A 93 -0.41 -4.76 -20.63
N TRP A 94 0.67 -4.01 -20.48
CA TRP A 94 1.72 -3.87 -21.50
C TRP A 94 2.41 -5.21 -21.80
N MET A 95 2.72 -6.01 -20.78
CA MET A 95 3.32 -7.34 -20.94
C MET A 95 2.37 -8.27 -21.71
N LYS A 96 1.07 -8.22 -21.43
CA LYS A 96 0.04 -8.98 -22.13
C LYS A 96 -0.05 -8.59 -23.60
N MET A 97 -0.07 -7.30 -23.94
CA MET A 97 -0.09 -6.83 -25.33
C MET A 97 1.11 -7.34 -26.14
N ARG A 98 2.23 -7.62 -25.47
CA ARG A 98 3.45 -8.17 -26.07
C ARG A 98 3.54 -9.69 -26.04
N GLY A 99 2.51 -10.39 -25.59
CA GLY A 99 2.50 -11.85 -25.47
C GLY A 99 3.49 -12.39 -24.44
N MET A 100 3.92 -11.58 -23.47
CA MET A 100 4.88 -11.99 -22.44
C MET A 100 4.23 -12.78 -21.31
N VAL A 101 2.96 -12.50 -21.03
CA VAL A 101 2.15 -13.11 -19.96
C VAL A 101 0.72 -13.37 -20.42
N THR A 102 -0.02 -14.17 -19.67
CA THR A 102 -1.43 -14.47 -19.91
C THR A 102 -2.36 -13.55 -19.13
N ASP A 103 -3.66 -13.65 -19.41
CA ASP A 103 -4.72 -12.88 -18.75
C ASP A 103 -4.87 -13.20 -17.24
N ALA A 104 -4.36 -14.35 -16.81
CA ALA A 104 -4.55 -14.85 -15.46
C ALA A 104 -3.63 -14.21 -14.41
N VAL A 105 -2.67 -13.35 -14.80
CA VAL A 105 -1.64 -12.83 -13.87
C VAL A 105 -2.23 -11.98 -12.75
N LEU A 106 -3.30 -11.22 -13.00
CA LEU A 106 -3.91 -10.34 -12.00
C LEU A 106 -5.24 -10.93 -11.53
N LYS A 107 -5.33 -11.25 -10.23
CA LYS A 107 -6.45 -12.02 -9.65
C LYS A 107 -7.59 -11.14 -9.11
N ASP A 108 -7.25 -9.92 -8.69
CA ASP A 108 -8.15 -8.95 -8.08
C ASP A 108 -7.49 -7.55 -8.06
N ASN A 109 -8.25 -6.52 -7.68
CA ASN A 109 -7.69 -5.24 -7.27
C ASN A 109 -7.13 -5.33 -5.85
N VAL A 110 -6.18 -4.44 -5.52
CA VAL A 110 -5.80 -4.16 -4.13
C VAL A 110 -5.70 -2.66 -3.93
N ALA A 111 -6.23 -2.17 -2.83
CA ALA A 111 -6.08 -0.80 -2.39
C ALA A 111 -5.90 -0.76 -0.88
N ALA A 112 -5.38 0.37 -0.39
CA ALA A 112 -5.15 0.58 1.02
C ALA A 112 -5.58 1.97 1.44
N ILE A 113 -6.02 2.08 2.69
CA ILE A 113 -6.44 3.35 3.31
C ILE A 113 -6.08 3.34 4.79
N SER A 114 -5.77 4.50 5.34
CA SER A 114 -5.60 4.71 6.78
C SER A 114 -6.94 5.10 7.40
N CYS A 115 -7.17 4.68 8.63
CA CYS A 115 -8.24 5.17 9.49
C CYS A 115 -7.67 5.37 10.89
N GLY A 116 -8.34 6.15 11.72
CA GLY A 116 -7.99 6.23 13.13
C GLY A 116 -9.08 6.85 13.97
N ILE A 117 -8.79 6.99 15.25
CA ILE A 117 -9.70 7.59 16.23
C ILE A 117 -9.15 8.96 16.59
N HIS A 118 -9.92 9.99 16.26
CA HIS A 118 -9.62 11.37 16.59
C HIS A 118 -10.73 11.92 17.49
N GLN A 119 -10.38 12.33 18.71
CA GLN A 119 -11.33 12.85 19.71
C GLN A 119 -12.53 11.90 19.96
N GLY A 120 -12.26 10.60 20.03
CA GLY A 120 -13.28 9.57 20.21
C GLY A 120 -14.13 9.24 18.98
N VAL A 121 -13.85 9.85 17.81
CA VAL A 121 -14.58 9.62 16.55
C VAL A 121 -13.70 8.86 15.57
N ALA A 122 -14.26 7.82 14.93
CA ALA A 122 -13.60 7.10 13.85
C ALA A 122 -13.56 7.95 12.57
N VAL A 123 -12.36 8.16 12.03
CA VAL A 123 -12.09 9.00 10.84
C VAL A 123 -11.37 8.16 9.77
N LEU A 124 -11.69 8.45 8.50
CA LEU A 124 -11.12 7.81 7.32
C LEU A 124 -10.13 8.76 6.65
N ASP A 125 -9.00 8.23 6.18
CA ASP A 125 -7.97 8.95 5.40
C ASP A 125 -7.35 10.13 6.15
N LEU A 126 -6.72 9.82 7.29
CA LEU A 126 -6.09 10.83 8.15
C LEU A 126 -5.01 11.62 7.42
N ASP A 127 -5.08 12.95 7.50
CA ASP A 127 -3.97 13.83 7.13
C ASP A 127 -2.86 13.82 8.20
N TYR A 128 -1.74 14.52 7.96
CA TYR A 128 -0.63 14.53 8.92
C TYR A 128 -1.00 15.14 10.29
N ALA A 129 -1.84 16.17 10.32
CA ALA A 129 -2.23 16.83 11.56
C ALA A 129 -3.12 15.90 12.40
N GLU A 130 -4.06 15.21 11.75
CA GLU A 130 -4.92 14.20 12.33
C GLU A 130 -4.09 13.00 12.82
N ASP A 131 -3.19 12.46 11.98
CA ASP A 131 -2.31 11.32 12.31
C ASP A 131 -1.38 11.63 13.48
N SER A 132 -0.81 12.85 13.53
CA SER A 132 0.11 13.26 14.60
C SER A 132 -0.54 13.40 15.98
N THR A 133 -1.87 13.47 16.04
CA THR A 133 -2.65 13.66 17.27
C THR A 133 -3.68 12.54 17.51
N ALA A 134 -3.74 11.55 16.62
CA ALA A 134 -4.65 10.42 16.75
C ALA A 134 -4.24 9.52 17.92
N GLU A 135 -5.23 9.05 18.66
CA GLU A 135 -5.01 8.13 19.79
C GLU A 135 -4.74 6.70 19.31
N THR A 136 -5.21 6.40 18.08
CA THR A 136 -5.11 5.11 17.42
C THR A 136 -5.01 5.34 15.92
N ASP A 137 -4.02 4.72 15.27
CA ASP A 137 -3.86 4.66 13.83
C ASP A 137 -4.00 3.22 13.32
N ALA A 138 -4.67 3.05 12.19
CA ALA A 138 -4.83 1.76 11.56
C ALA A 138 -4.73 1.86 10.04
N ASN A 139 -3.89 1.00 9.47
CA ASN A 139 -3.72 0.86 8.03
C ASN A 139 -4.41 -0.43 7.58
N PHE A 140 -5.30 -0.31 6.59
CA PHE A 140 -6.05 -1.41 6.04
C PHE A 140 -5.67 -1.63 4.59
N VAL A 141 -5.39 -2.89 4.22
CA VAL A 141 -5.12 -3.31 2.84
C VAL A 141 -6.11 -4.40 2.47
N LEU A 142 -7.03 -4.09 1.54
CA LEU A 142 -8.08 -5.01 1.12
C LEU A 142 -8.06 -5.22 -0.40
N THR A 143 -8.56 -6.38 -0.83
CA THR A 143 -8.77 -6.66 -2.25
C THR A 143 -10.10 -6.06 -2.74
N GLY A 144 -10.27 -5.95 -4.06
CA GLY A 144 -11.52 -5.48 -4.68
C GLY A 144 -12.75 -6.31 -4.29
N LYS A 145 -12.59 -7.62 -4.08
CA LYS A 145 -13.64 -8.50 -3.55
C LYS A 145 -13.86 -8.40 -2.04
N GLY A 146 -13.15 -7.49 -1.35
CA GLY A 146 -13.26 -7.27 0.09
C GLY A 146 -12.45 -8.24 0.96
N GLY A 147 -11.55 -9.03 0.35
CA GLY A 147 -10.62 -9.90 1.07
C GLY A 147 -9.59 -9.09 1.84
N ILE A 148 -9.21 -9.55 3.04
CA ILE A 148 -8.21 -8.88 3.86
C ILE A 148 -6.82 -9.36 3.45
N VAL A 149 -5.94 -8.43 3.06
CA VAL A 149 -4.54 -8.72 2.75
C VAL A 149 -3.67 -8.45 3.97
N GLU A 150 -3.83 -7.28 4.59
CA GLU A 150 -3.07 -6.88 5.77
C GLU A 150 -3.87 -5.83 6.56
N ILE A 151 -3.79 -5.92 7.90
CA ILE A 151 -4.33 -4.92 8.82
C ILE A 151 -3.24 -4.65 9.85
N GLN A 152 -2.87 -3.38 10.02
CA GLN A 152 -1.92 -2.92 11.01
C GLN A 152 -2.59 -1.82 11.82
N GLY A 153 -3.04 -2.15 13.03
CA GLY A 153 -3.59 -1.19 13.98
C GLY A 153 -2.66 -1.01 15.17
N THR A 154 -2.41 0.23 15.56
CA THR A 154 -1.61 0.60 16.73
C THR A 154 -2.40 1.59 17.57
N ALA A 155 -2.43 1.36 18.88
CA ALA A 155 -2.89 2.34 19.85
C ALA A 155 -1.66 2.81 20.63
N GLU A 156 -1.23 4.05 20.43
CA GLU A 156 -0.12 4.63 21.20
C GLU A 156 -0.59 5.10 22.58
N GLY A 157 -1.90 5.39 22.72
CA GLY A 157 -2.56 5.76 23.98
C GLY A 157 -3.50 4.67 24.49
N GLU A 158 -4.78 5.03 24.65
CA GLU A 158 -5.81 4.10 25.10
C GLU A 158 -6.06 3.01 24.03
N PRO A 159 -6.04 1.71 24.40
CA PRO A 159 -6.38 0.64 23.47
C PRO A 159 -7.80 0.79 22.92
N PHE A 160 -7.96 0.69 21.60
CA PHE A 160 -9.28 0.68 20.99
C PHE A 160 -10.03 -0.63 21.28
N SER A 161 -11.32 -0.52 21.55
CA SER A 161 -12.24 -1.64 21.74
C SER A 161 -12.52 -2.38 20.43
N GLU A 162 -13.03 -3.61 20.53
CA GLU A 162 -13.48 -4.38 19.36
C GLU A 162 -14.58 -3.65 18.57
N ALA A 163 -15.45 -2.91 19.26
CA ALA A 163 -16.48 -2.09 18.63
C ALA A 163 -15.87 -0.96 17.77
N GLN A 164 -14.90 -0.23 18.33
CA GLN A 164 -14.16 0.81 17.60
C GLN A 164 -13.38 0.24 16.41
N PHE A 165 -12.75 -0.94 16.57
CA PHE A 165 -12.13 -1.63 15.45
C PHE A 165 -13.13 -1.94 14.33
N GLY A 166 -14.34 -2.40 14.70
CA GLY A 166 -15.42 -2.64 13.76
C GLY A 166 -15.83 -1.40 12.98
N GLU A 167 -15.89 -0.23 13.64
CA GLU A 167 -16.15 1.06 13.01
C GLU A 167 -15.06 1.45 12.00
N LEU A 168 -13.79 1.35 12.40
CA LEU A 168 -12.64 1.62 11.51
C LEU A 168 -12.64 0.67 10.31
N MET A 169 -12.90 -0.61 10.52
CA MET A 169 -12.97 -1.60 9.45
C MET A 169 -14.12 -1.31 8.47
N ALA A 170 -15.27 -0.83 8.96
CA ALA A 170 -16.40 -0.43 8.12
C ALA A 170 -16.05 0.79 7.25
N LEU A 171 -15.38 1.80 7.83
CA LEU A 171 -14.88 2.95 7.10
C LEU A 171 -13.85 2.53 6.04
N ALA A 172 -12.89 1.69 6.42
CA ALA A 172 -11.86 1.20 5.51
C ALA A 172 -12.45 0.44 4.32
N ARG A 173 -13.45 -0.43 4.54
CA ARG A 173 -14.15 -1.13 3.45
C ARG A 173 -14.82 -0.16 2.48
N LYS A 174 -15.48 0.88 3.01
CA LYS A 174 -16.13 1.91 2.18
C LYS A 174 -15.10 2.70 1.37
N GLY A 175 -14.03 3.16 2.00
CA GLY A 175 -12.97 3.93 1.34
C GLY A 175 -12.25 3.10 0.28
N ILE A 176 -11.92 1.84 0.57
CA ILE A 176 -11.25 0.96 -0.40
C ILE A 176 -12.16 0.63 -1.58
N ALA A 177 -13.47 0.44 -1.38
CA ALA A 177 -14.39 0.27 -2.51
C ALA A 177 -14.34 1.48 -3.46
N GLN A 178 -14.35 2.71 -2.93
CA GLN A 178 -14.22 3.93 -3.72
C GLN A 178 -12.87 4.03 -4.43
N LEU A 179 -11.77 3.67 -3.75
CA LEU A 179 -10.43 3.64 -4.37
C LEU A 179 -10.37 2.63 -5.51
N VAL A 180 -10.98 1.45 -5.37
CA VAL A 180 -11.04 0.43 -6.43
C VAL A 180 -11.82 0.94 -7.64
N ASP A 181 -12.93 1.66 -7.43
CA ASP A 181 -13.67 2.30 -8.51
C ASP A 181 -12.79 3.32 -9.25
N LEU A 182 -12.05 4.17 -8.52
CA LEU A 182 -11.11 5.13 -9.10
C LEU A 182 -9.96 4.45 -9.86
N GLN A 183 -9.41 3.36 -9.33
CA GLN A 183 -8.39 2.56 -10.02
C GLN A 183 -8.93 2.01 -11.35
N ASN A 184 -10.18 1.58 -11.41
CA ASN A 184 -10.79 1.05 -12.63
C ASN A 184 -11.14 2.13 -13.66
N LEU A 185 -11.33 3.38 -13.23
CA LEU A 185 -11.49 4.52 -14.14
C LEU A 185 -10.16 4.98 -14.74
N ALA A 186 -9.05 4.76 -14.03
CA ALA A 186 -7.73 5.23 -14.44
C ALA A 186 -7.08 4.37 -15.55
N VAL A 187 -7.43 3.08 -15.65
CA VAL A 187 -6.81 2.11 -16.58
C VAL A 187 -7.82 1.21 -17.27
#